data_AF-A0A8S4PMV5-F1
#
_entry.id   AF-A0A8S4PMV5-F1
#
_cell.length_a   1.000
_cell.length_b   1.000
_cell.length_c   1.000
_cell.angle_alpha   90.00
_cell.angle_beta   90.00
_cell.angle_gamma   90.00
#
_symmetry.space_group_name_H-M   'P 1'
#
loop_
_entity.id
_entity.type
_entity.pdbx_description
1 polymer ?
#
loop_
_entity_poly.entity_id
_entity_poly.type
_entity_poly.pdbx_seq_one_letter_code
_entity_poly.pdbx_strand_id
1 'polypeptide(L)'
;MVPLVQRFQMSSLLFLALFLAMTCHTNGFLKKDHAVTITGCFKCGGYPIANCRVKLMDEDLIFHDTLAESWTDNNGCFALSGKGRDGLWGRPDIFAELEYNYLNKMRIRNFWGFTRDARSSVKDNHSGFHNFGMININDEHCRAYVRFRAAIIDYISRSGNSALPYSYLKVQTKSVLTAGKPWATTDKIRLPSGYSLDAETAKHELAHTIRHTLDGSILHAAYDAVRFKYAQYHTCIKITNFGFAFNEGWAEYWEGQCSCTLGDGKDMRVEGNVAAALCVLANCTGDEKMVNTLETNEGEIHSYNSFKNALCAKYPGGSCC
;
A
#
# COMPACT_ATOMS: atom_id res chain seq x y z
N MET A 1 -23.16 -76.38 -64.70
CA MET A 1 -22.43 -76.26 -63.42
C MET A 1 -21.76 -74.89 -63.37
N VAL A 2 -22.29 -73.99 -62.55
CA VAL A 2 -21.86 -72.59 -62.24
C VAL A 2 -22.15 -72.44 -60.71
N PRO A 3 -21.46 -71.62 -59.86
CA PRO A 3 -20.47 -70.54 -60.09
C PRO A 3 -19.10 -70.79 -59.41
N LEU A 4 -17.99 -70.11 -59.77
CA LEU A 4 -17.60 -68.69 -59.58
C LEU A 4 -17.42 -68.27 -58.11
N VAL A 5 -16.22 -67.80 -57.77
CA VAL A 5 -15.89 -66.51 -57.12
C VAL A 5 -14.58 -66.64 -56.34
N GLN A 6 -13.49 -66.14 -56.92
CA GLN A 6 -12.31 -65.68 -56.19
C GLN A 6 -12.72 -64.51 -55.29
N ARG A 7 -12.52 -64.63 -53.97
CA ARG A 7 -12.65 -63.50 -53.05
C ARG A 7 -11.35 -62.69 -53.02
N PHE A 8 -11.38 -61.55 -53.71
CA PHE A 8 -10.54 -60.38 -53.45
C PHE A 8 -10.75 -59.92 -52.00
N GLN A 9 -9.66 -59.81 -51.22
CA GLN A 9 -8.95 -58.56 -50.86
C GLN A 9 -9.56 -57.74 -49.71
N MET A 10 -8.62 -57.24 -48.89
CA MET A 10 -8.70 -55.96 -48.16
C MET A 10 -9.84 -55.80 -47.15
N SER A 11 -9.63 -56.27 -45.92
CA SER A 11 -10.42 -55.78 -44.78
C SER A 11 -9.57 -55.33 -43.58
N SER A 12 -8.39 -55.88 -43.34
CA SER A 12 -7.64 -55.54 -42.12
C SER A 12 -6.79 -54.25 -42.20
N LEU A 13 -6.23 -53.92 -43.37
CA LEU A 13 -5.41 -52.71 -43.53
C LEU A 13 -6.25 -51.43 -43.67
N LEU A 14 -7.48 -51.53 -44.22
CA LEU A 14 -8.40 -50.38 -44.31
C LEU A 14 -8.97 -50.01 -42.93
N PHE A 15 -9.26 -51.00 -42.08
CA PHE A 15 -9.73 -50.76 -40.71
C PHE A 15 -8.64 -50.15 -39.81
N LEU A 16 -7.39 -50.60 -39.94
CA LEU A 16 -6.28 -50.01 -39.20
C LEU A 16 -5.95 -48.58 -39.68
N ALA A 17 -6.05 -48.32 -40.99
CA ALA A 17 -5.90 -46.98 -41.55
C ALA A 17 -7.05 -46.02 -41.15
N LEU A 18 -8.30 -46.50 -41.05
CA LEU A 18 -9.41 -45.70 -40.51
C LEU A 18 -9.29 -45.43 -39.00
N PHE A 19 -8.77 -46.40 -38.22
CA PHE A 19 -8.51 -46.20 -36.79
C PHE A 19 -7.35 -45.23 -36.54
N LEU A 20 -6.28 -45.29 -37.35
CA LEU A 20 -5.15 -44.34 -37.29
C LEU A 20 -5.51 -42.96 -37.87
N ALA A 21 -6.41 -42.88 -38.86
CA ALA A 21 -6.93 -41.60 -39.35
C ALA A 21 -7.88 -40.93 -38.34
N MET A 22 -8.63 -41.72 -37.55
CA MET A 22 -9.43 -41.19 -36.44
C MET A 22 -8.58 -40.75 -35.24
N THR A 23 -7.42 -41.36 -34.98
CA THR A 23 -6.50 -40.90 -33.93
C THR A 23 -5.63 -39.72 -34.37
N CYS A 24 -5.56 -39.41 -35.67
CA CYS A 24 -4.83 -38.26 -36.20
C CYS A 24 -5.69 -36.99 -36.35
N HIS A 25 -6.98 -37.02 -35.98
CA HIS A 25 -7.88 -35.85 -35.97
C HIS A 25 -8.46 -35.49 -34.60
N THR A 26 -7.98 -36.09 -33.50
CA THR A 26 -8.38 -35.70 -32.14
C THR A 26 -7.47 -34.65 -31.50
N ASN A 27 -6.50 -34.10 -32.25
CA ASN A 27 -5.72 -32.91 -31.84
C ASN A 27 -6.57 -31.61 -31.72
N GLY A 28 -7.91 -31.74 -31.78
CA GLY A 28 -8.86 -30.64 -31.72
C GLY A 28 -10.12 -30.94 -30.89
N PHE A 29 -10.04 -31.76 -29.82
CA PHE A 29 -10.96 -31.54 -28.69
C PHE A 29 -10.56 -30.22 -28.04
N LEU A 30 -11.01 -29.14 -28.68
CA LEU A 30 -10.61 -27.75 -28.52
C LEU A 30 -10.95 -27.28 -27.10
N LYS A 31 -9.96 -27.31 -26.22
CA LYS A 31 -9.90 -26.44 -25.05
C LYS A 31 -9.96 -25.00 -25.57
N LYS A 32 -11.11 -24.36 -25.50
CA LYS A 32 -11.28 -22.98 -25.97
C LYS A 32 -11.24 -22.03 -24.79
N ASP A 33 -10.13 -21.33 -24.64
CA ASP A 33 -10.07 -20.22 -23.69
C ASP A 33 -10.92 -19.05 -24.22
N HIS A 34 -11.60 -18.37 -23.31
CA HIS A 34 -12.44 -17.23 -23.61
C HIS A 34 -11.69 -15.94 -23.31
N ALA A 35 -11.53 -15.09 -24.32
CA ALA A 35 -10.99 -13.76 -24.13
C ALA A 35 -11.98 -12.90 -23.33
N VAL A 36 -11.48 -12.21 -22.31
CA VAL A 36 -12.24 -11.30 -21.45
C VAL A 36 -11.51 -9.97 -21.37
N THR A 37 -12.24 -8.88 -21.47
CA THR A 37 -11.77 -7.52 -21.17
C THR A 37 -12.67 -6.90 -20.12
N ILE A 38 -12.11 -6.40 -19.02
CA ILE A 38 -12.85 -5.70 -17.98
C ILE A 38 -12.41 -4.26 -17.83
N THR A 39 -13.36 -3.40 -17.48
CA THR A 39 -13.11 -2.00 -17.08
C THR A 39 -13.91 -1.66 -15.82
N GLY A 40 -13.49 -0.60 -15.13
CA GLY A 40 -14.18 -0.07 -13.96
C GLY A 40 -13.32 0.92 -13.19
N CYS A 41 -13.85 1.47 -12.10
CA CYS A 41 -13.12 2.36 -11.22
C CYS A 41 -13.40 2.07 -9.74
N PHE A 42 -12.35 1.91 -8.94
CA PHE A 42 -12.44 1.76 -7.49
C PHE A 42 -12.37 3.12 -6.78
N LYS A 43 -13.34 3.38 -5.89
CA LYS A 43 -13.37 4.56 -5.02
C LYS A 43 -13.45 4.14 -3.54
N CYS A 44 -12.83 4.93 -2.67
CA CYS A 44 -12.97 4.83 -1.22
C CYS A 44 -13.64 6.10 -0.69
N GLY A 45 -14.90 6.01 -0.25
CA GLY A 45 -15.62 7.18 0.30
C GLY A 45 -15.61 8.41 -0.63
N GLY A 46 -15.70 8.20 -1.95
CA GLY A 46 -15.61 9.24 -2.98
C GLY A 46 -14.20 9.53 -3.53
N TYR A 47 -13.14 9.13 -2.82
CA TYR A 47 -11.76 9.33 -3.27
C TYR A 47 -11.30 8.21 -4.22
N PRO A 48 -10.52 8.51 -5.28
CA PRO A 48 -9.94 7.47 -6.14
C PRO A 48 -8.96 6.56 -5.39
N ILE A 49 -9.12 5.24 -5.54
CA ILE A 49 -8.10 4.28 -5.09
C ILE A 49 -7.06 4.15 -6.21
N ALA A 50 -6.23 5.17 -6.33
CA ALA A 50 -5.27 5.32 -7.43
C ALA A 50 -3.98 4.53 -7.19
N ASN A 51 -3.33 4.10 -8.28
CA ASN A 51 -2.03 3.41 -8.29
C ASN A 51 -2.02 2.15 -7.40
N CYS A 52 -3.15 1.46 -7.35
CA CYS A 52 -3.38 0.25 -6.58
C CYS A 52 -3.37 -0.95 -7.50
N ARG A 53 -2.82 -2.08 -7.05
CA ARG A 53 -2.79 -3.28 -7.90
C ARG A 53 -4.21 -3.81 -8.07
N VAL A 54 -4.55 -4.15 -9.31
CA VAL A 54 -5.85 -4.70 -9.69
C VAL A 54 -5.66 -5.94 -10.54
N LYS A 55 -6.45 -6.97 -10.27
CA LYS A 55 -6.44 -8.23 -10.99
C LYS A 55 -7.81 -8.51 -11.60
N LEU A 56 -7.78 -9.14 -12.76
CA LEU A 56 -8.91 -9.85 -13.35
C LEU A 56 -8.84 -11.28 -12.85
N MET A 57 -9.86 -11.70 -12.13
CA MET A 57 -9.94 -12.99 -11.47
C MET A 57 -11.05 -13.84 -12.07
N ASP A 58 -10.90 -15.15 -11.92
CA ASP A 58 -11.89 -16.19 -12.26
C ASP A 58 -12.34 -16.91 -10.97
N GLU A 59 -13.63 -16.94 -10.67
CA GLU A 59 -14.16 -17.51 -9.43
C GLU A 59 -14.35 -19.03 -9.53
N ASP A 60 -13.30 -19.79 -9.23
CA ASP A 60 -13.40 -21.26 -9.11
C ASP A 60 -13.77 -21.77 -7.71
N LEU A 61 -14.24 -23.02 -7.65
CA LEU A 61 -14.65 -23.71 -6.41
C LEU A 61 -13.52 -23.89 -5.37
N ILE A 62 -12.25 -23.95 -5.79
CA ILE A 62 -11.13 -24.28 -4.89
C ILE A 62 -10.02 -23.22 -4.95
N PHE A 63 -9.63 -22.75 -6.13
CA PHE A 63 -8.57 -21.75 -6.29
C PHE A 63 -8.93 -20.77 -7.39
N HIS A 64 -9.15 -19.50 -7.04
CA HIS A 64 -9.41 -18.47 -8.03
C HIS A 64 -8.17 -18.22 -8.90
N ASP A 65 -8.35 -18.25 -10.22
CA ASP A 65 -7.27 -18.01 -11.17
C ASP A 65 -7.11 -16.51 -11.47
N THR A 66 -5.86 -16.03 -11.50
CA THR A 66 -5.55 -14.68 -11.99
C THR A 66 -5.39 -14.71 -13.50
N LEU A 67 -6.30 -14.06 -14.23
CA LEU A 67 -6.27 -14.03 -15.70
C LEU A 67 -5.43 -12.87 -16.25
N ALA A 68 -5.35 -11.76 -15.52
CA ALA A 68 -4.53 -10.60 -15.84
C ALA A 68 -4.34 -9.68 -14.62
N GLU A 69 -3.30 -8.85 -14.63
CA GLU A 69 -3.05 -7.85 -13.58
C GLU A 69 -2.51 -6.53 -14.15
N SER A 70 -2.80 -5.44 -13.46
CA SER A 70 -2.28 -4.09 -13.75
C SER A 70 -2.42 -3.20 -12.51
N TRP A 71 -2.38 -1.89 -12.71
CA TRP A 71 -2.56 -0.87 -11.68
C TRP A 71 -3.71 0.05 -12.06
N THR A 72 -4.42 0.54 -11.07
CA THR A 72 -5.39 1.62 -11.27
C THR A 72 -4.68 2.93 -11.60
N ASP A 73 -5.29 3.72 -12.48
CA ASP A 73 -4.79 5.05 -12.85
C ASP A 73 -5.01 6.09 -11.72
N ASN A 74 -4.74 7.36 -11.99
CA ASN A 74 -4.94 8.45 -11.03
C ASN A 74 -6.41 8.72 -10.67
N ASN A 75 -7.34 8.25 -11.49
CA ASN A 75 -8.79 8.32 -11.24
C ASN A 75 -9.32 7.08 -10.51
N GLY A 76 -8.45 6.08 -10.23
CA GLY A 76 -8.82 4.80 -9.64
C GLY A 76 -9.39 3.82 -10.66
N CYS A 77 -9.25 4.09 -11.96
CA CYS A 77 -9.82 3.33 -13.05
C CYS A 77 -8.84 2.31 -13.61
N PHE A 78 -9.37 1.23 -14.19
CA PHE A 78 -8.58 0.15 -14.77
C PHE A 78 -9.19 -0.36 -16.07
N ALA A 79 -8.34 -0.97 -16.89
CA ALA A 79 -8.71 -1.77 -18.05
C ALA A 79 -7.77 -2.98 -18.13
N LEU A 80 -8.32 -4.19 -18.10
CA LEU A 80 -7.57 -5.44 -18.08
C LEU A 80 -8.09 -6.35 -19.19
N SER A 81 -7.22 -7.13 -19.82
CA SER A 81 -7.62 -8.18 -20.74
C SER A 81 -6.86 -9.46 -20.46
N GLY A 82 -7.58 -10.57 -20.41
CA GLY A 82 -7.04 -11.89 -20.12
C GLY A 82 -7.80 -12.98 -20.87
N LYS A 83 -7.46 -14.23 -20.60
CA LYS A 83 -8.15 -15.41 -21.13
C LYS A 83 -8.38 -16.40 -19.99
N GLY A 84 -9.60 -16.91 -19.86
CA GLY A 84 -9.99 -17.87 -18.82
C GLY A 84 -11.01 -18.86 -19.33
N ARG A 85 -11.38 -19.84 -18.49
CA ARG A 85 -12.39 -20.86 -18.80
C ARG A 85 -12.81 -21.60 -17.53
N ASP A 86 -14.03 -22.16 -17.60
CA ASP A 86 -14.56 -23.05 -16.58
C ASP A 86 -14.83 -24.43 -17.19
N GLY A 87 -14.09 -25.45 -16.76
CA GLY A 87 -14.24 -26.81 -17.28
C GLY A 87 -13.98 -26.93 -18.79
N LEU A 88 -14.74 -27.79 -19.47
CA LEU A 88 -14.49 -28.14 -20.88
C LEU A 88 -15.06 -27.11 -21.88
N TRP A 89 -16.12 -26.40 -21.51
CA TRP A 89 -16.87 -25.48 -22.37
C TRP A 89 -17.39 -24.21 -21.68
N GLY A 90 -17.17 -24.08 -20.37
CA GLY A 90 -17.64 -22.94 -19.59
C GLY A 90 -16.74 -21.72 -19.80
N ARG A 91 -17.37 -20.57 -19.69
CA ARG A 91 -16.67 -19.28 -19.68
C ARG A 91 -16.37 -18.93 -18.22
N PRO A 92 -15.33 -18.12 -17.97
CA PRO A 92 -14.93 -17.75 -16.62
C PRO A 92 -15.99 -16.96 -15.85
N ASP A 93 -16.02 -17.13 -14.54
CA ASP A 93 -16.83 -16.40 -13.57
C ASP A 93 -16.06 -15.17 -13.06
N ILE A 94 -16.14 -14.07 -13.81
CA ILE A 94 -15.15 -12.99 -13.68
C ILE A 94 -15.44 -11.98 -12.58
N PHE A 95 -14.39 -11.47 -11.94
CA PHE A 95 -14.46 -10.28 -11.08
C PHE A 95 -13.15 -9.49 -11.10
N ALA A 96 -13.23 -8.24 -10.64
CA ALA A 96 -12.06 -7.40 -10.40
C ALA A 96 -11.68 -7.46 -8.90
N GLU A 97 -10.44 -7.80 -8.60
CA GLU A 97 -9.87 -7.80 -7.26
C GLU A 97 -8.85 -6.66 -7.13
N LEU A 98 -8.93 -5.90 -6.04
CA LEU A 98 -8.01 -4.82 -5.69
C LEU A 98 -7.20 -5.23 -4.47
N GLU A 99 -5.88 -5.33 -4.65
CA GLU A 99 -4.94 -5.50 -3.55
C GLU A 99 -4.46 -4.15 -3.06
N TYR A 100 -4.60 -3.86 -1.77
CA TYR A 100 -4.15 -2.59 -1.15
C TYR A 100 -2.61 -2.49 -1.07
N ASN A 101 -2.01 -2.29 -2.24
CA ASN A 101 -0.59 -2.15 -2.48
C ASN A 101 -0.40 -0.89 -3.33
N TYR A 102 0.38 0.08 -2.86
CA TYR A 102 0.68 1.30 -3.61
C TYR A 102 2.05 1.17 -4.28
N LEU A 103 2.10 0.74 -5.54
CA LEU A 103 3.33 0.57 -6.34
C LEU A 103 4.51 -0.08 -5.59
N ASN A 104 4.22 -1.05 -4.74
CA ASN A 104 5.16 -1.68 -3.80
C ASN A 104 5.80 -0.76 -2.75
N LYS A 105 5.42 0.51 -2.65
CA LYS A 105 5.85 1.48 -1.62
C LYS A 105 5.07 1.35 -0.30
N MET A 106 3.88 0.77 -0.33
CA MET A 106 3.05 0.55 0.86
C MET A 106 2.18 -0.69 0.70
N ARG A 107 1.95 -1.41 1.79
CA ARG A 107 1.02 -2.54 1.87
C ARG A 107 0.10 -2.40 3.08
N ILE A 108 -1.20 -2.56 2.86
CA ILE A 108 -2.20 -2.62 3.93
C ILE A 108 -2.51 -4.09 4.24
N ARG A 109 -2.44 -4.49 5.51
CA ARG A 109 -2.79 -5.84 5.98
C ARG A 109 -3.67 -5.75 7.22
N ASN A 110 -4.38 -6.82 7.53
CA ASN A 110 -5.02 -6.97 8.83
C ASN A 110 -4.01 -7.47 9.89
N PHE A 111 -4.48 -7.61 11.14
CA PHE A 111 -3.63 -8.04 12.25
C PHE A 111 -2.94 -9.41 12.04
N TRP A 112 -3.59 -10.32 11.34
CA TRP A 112 -3.09 -11.66 11.04
C TRP A 112 -2.12 -11.68 9.85
N GLY A 113 -1.84 -10.53 9.24
CA GLY A 113 -0.97 -10.42 8.09
C GLY A 113 -1.63 -10.79 6.76
N PHE A 114 -2.94 -11.06 6.75
CA PHE A 114 -3.69 -11.26 5.52
C PHE A 114 -4.05 -9.92 4.88
N THR A 115 -3.94 -9.85 3.56
CA THR A 115 -4.53 -8.76 2.79
C THR A 115 -6.04 -9.02 2.71
N ARG A 116 -6.86 -8.05 3.10
CA ARG A 116 -8.30 -8.10 2.80
C ARG A 116 -8.50 -7.30 1.53
N ASP A 117 -8.51 -8.01 0.41
CA ASP A 117 -8.69 -7.38 -0.90
C ASP A 117 -10.14 -6.92 -1.05
N ALA A 118 -10.34 -5.86 -1.81
CA ALA A 118 -11.66 -5.41 -2.19
C ALA A 118 -12.01 -5.99 -3.56
N ARG A 119 -13.27 -6.36 -3.79
CA ARG A 119 -13.68 -6.96 -5.07
C ARG A 119 -14.97 -6.36 -5.62
N SER A 120 -15.12 -6.41 -6.94
CA SER A 120 -16.40 -6.18 -7.60
C SER A 120 -17.37 -7.33 -7.31
N SER A 121 -18.63 -7.21 -7.75
CA SER A 121 -19.51 -8.37 -7.90
C SER A 121 -18.94 -9.33 -8.95
N VAL A 122 -19.17 -10.62 -8.77
CA VAL A 122 -18.86 -11.66 -9.76
C VAL A 122 -19.84 -11.58 -10.94
N LYS A 123 -19.35 -11.97 -12.12
CA LYS A 123 -20.13 -12.08 -13.36
C LYS A 123 -19.91 -13.45 -13.97
N ASP A 124 -20.90 -14.29 -13.74
CA ASP A 124 -20.84 -15.68 -14.10
C ASP A 124 -20.81 -15.88 -15.63
N ASN A 125 -20.06 -16.89 -16.07
CA ASN A 125 -20.02 -17.40 -17.44
C ASN A 125 -19.81 -16.28 -18.49
N HIS A 126 -18.81 -15.42 -18.27
CA HIS A 126 -18.60 -14.21 -19.07
C HIS A 126 -17.49 -14.34 -20.12
N SER A 127 -17.70 -13.72 -21.29
CA SER A 127 -16.67 -13.57 -22.33
C SER A 127 -16.83 -12.23 -23.05
N GLY A 128 -15.77 -11.75 -23.69
CA GLY A 128 -15.77 -10.43 -24.32
C GLY A 128 -15.63 -9.30 -23.31
N PHE A 129 -16.34 -8.20 -23.52
CA PHE A 129 -16.17 -6.98 -22.73
C PHE A 129 -17.16 -6.91 -21.56
N HIS A 130 -16.70 -6.47 -20.38
CA HIS A 130 -17.53 -6.10 -19.24
C HIS A 130 -17.05 -4.77 -18.63
N ASN A 131 -18.00 -3.94 -18.20
CA ASN A 131 -17.69 -2.73 -17.43
C ASN A 131 -18.39 -2.81 -16.08
N PHE A 132 -17.60 -2.91 -15.00
CA PHE A 132 -18.09 -2.92 -13.63
C PHE A 132 -18.56 -1.55 -13.13
N GLY A 133 -18.31 -0.48 -13.91
CA GLY A 133 -18.64 0.88 -13.53
C GLY A 133 -17.89 1.32 -12.28
N MET A 134 -18.61 1.99 -11.38
CA MET A 134 -18.06 2.52 -10.13
C MET A 134 -18.19 1.49 -9.00
N ILE A 135 -17.05 1.05 -8.46
CA ILE A 135 -16.97 0.16 -7.31
C ILE A 135 -16.64 0.99 -6.08
N ASN A 136 -17.66 1.27 -5.26
CA ASN A 136 -17.52 2.09 -4.07
C ASN A 136 -17.23 1.21 -2.83
N ILE A 137 -16.08 1.47 -2.21
CA ILE A 137 -15.63 0.84 -0.97
C ILE A 137 -15.67 1.90 0.13
N ASN A 138 -15.96 1.49 1.37
CA ASN A 138 -15.91 2.38 2.52
C ASN A 138 -15.52 1.64 3.81
N ASP A 139 -14.46 0.85 3.74
CA ASP A 139 -13.91 0.17 4.91
C ASP A 139 -12.61 0.83 5.41
N GLU A 140 -12.12 0.32 6.55
CA GLU A 140 -10.90 0.84 7.19
C GLU A 140 -9.64 0.65 6.34
N HIS A 141 -9.56 -0.40 5.52
CA HIS A 141 -8.39 -0.67 4.68
C HIS A 141 -8.34 0.34 3.53
N CYS A 142 -9.49 0.63 2.91
CA CYS A 142 -9.58 1.63 1.87
C CYS A 142 -9.23 3.01 2.41
N ARG A 143 -9.73 3.38 3.60
CA ARG A 143 -9.41 4.67 4.23
C ARG A 143 -7.92 4.76 4.56
N ALA A 144 -7.34 3.72 5.15
CA ALA A 144 -5.91 3.66 5.40
C ALA A 144 -5.09 3.83 4.11
N TYR A 145 -5.47 3.14 3.03
CA TYR A 145 -4.79 3.23 1.75
C TYR A 145 -4.79 4.67 1.21
N VAL A 146 -5.96 5.31 1.09
CA VAL A 146 -6.03 6.65 0.47
C VAL A 146 -5.32 7.70 1.32
N ARG A 147 -5.39 7.62 2.65
CA ARG A 147 -4.75 8.57 3.56
C ARG A 147 -3.23 8.42 3.56
N PHE A 148 -2.70 7.21 3.72
CA PHE A 148 -1.24 7.00 3.72
C PHE A 148 -0.63 7.19 2.34
N ARG A 149 -1.33 6.84 1.24
CA ARG A 149 -0.86 7.18 -0.11
C ARG A 149 -0.68 8.70 -0.26
N ALA A 150 -1.66 9.49 0.20
CA ALA A 150 -1.56 10.94 0.16
C ALA A 150 -0.41 11.46 1.04
N ALA A 151 -0.23 10.93 2.24
CA ALA A 151 0.89 11.29 3.12
C ALA A 151 2.27 10.95 2.51
N ILE A 152 2.39 9.81 1.83
CA ILE A 152 3.64 9.42 1.13
C ILE A 152 3.94 10.39 -0.02
N ILE A 153 2.92 10.76 -0.81
CA ILE A 153 3.09 11.74 -1.89
C ILE A 153 3.52 13.10 -1.33
N ASP A 154 2.87 13.57 -0.26
CA ASP A 154 3.24 14.80 0.45
C ASP A 154 4.71 14.75 0.91
N TYR A 155 5.12 13.66 1.57
CA TYR A 155 6.50 13.48 2.01
C TYR A 155 7.52 13.57 0.86
N ILE A 156 7.30 12.78 -0.20
CA ILE A 156 8.20 12.72 -1.36
C ILE A 156 8.28 14.10 -2.03
N SER A 157 7.17 14.84 -2.10
CA SER A 157 7.14 16.16 -2.73
C SER A 157 7.93 17.24 -1.97
N ARG A 158 8.10 17.09 -0.66
CA ARG A 158 8.71 18.09 0.24
C ARG A 158 10.15 17.76 0.61
N SER A 159 10.44 16.47 0.82
CA SER A 159 11.72 16.00 1.38
C SER A 159 12.91 16.04 0.43
N GLY A 160 12.69 16.29 -0.87
CA GLY A 160 13.73 16.13 -1.90
C GLY A 160 14.06 14.67 -2.24
N ASN A 161 13.49 13.70 -1.51
CA ASN A 161 13.70 12.28 -1.75
C ASN A 161 12.72 11.73 -2.79
N SER A 162 13.17 10.77 -3.61
CA SER A 162 12.31 10.06 -4.58
C SER A 162 11.51 8.90 -3.98
N ALA A 163 11.83 8.52 -2.73
CA ALA A 163 11.25 7.38 -2.02
C ALA A 163 11.26 7.60 -0.50
N LEU A 164 10.56 6.71 0.22
CA LEU A 164 10.67 6.59 1.68
C LEU A 164 12.06 6.03 2.05
N PRO A 165 12.57 6.28 3.27
CA PRO A 165 13.89 5.78 3.71
C PRO A 165 13.91 4.26 4.00
N TYR A 166 12.90 3.53 3.55
CA TYR A 166 12.75 2.09 3.69
C TYR A 166 12.01 1.53 2.47
N SER A 167 12.13 0.23 2.22
CA SER A 167 11.63 -0.40 0.99
C SER A 167 10.12 -0.25 0.80
N TYR A 168 9.34 -0.40 1.87
CA TYR A 168 7.89 -0.17 1.83
C TYR A 168 7.31 0.04 3.22
N LEU A 169 6.24 0.84 3.32
CA LEU A 169 5.47 1.04 4.53
C LEU A 169 4.52 -0.14 4.77
N LYS A 170 4.55 -0.71 5.98
CA LYS A 170 3.60 -1.73 6.44
C LYS A 170 2.50 -1.07 7.26
N VAL A 171 1.29 -1.00 6.75
CA VAL A 171 0.14 -0.52 7.53
C VAL A 171 -0.71 -1.72 7.95
N GLN A 172 -0.87 -1.88 9.25
CA GLN A 172 -1.66 -2.95 9.84
C GLN A 172 -2.94 -2.37 10.43
N THR A 173 -4.06 -2.61 9.77
CA THR A 173 -5.39 -2.21 10.26
C THR A 173 -5.94 -3.26 11.22
N LYS A 174 -6.97 -2.89 12.00
CA LYS A 174 -7.61 -3.78 12.97
C LYS A 174 -6.63 -4.40 13.96
N SER A 175 -5.61 -3.64 14.33
CA SER A 175 -4.64 -4.09 15.30
C SER A 175 -5.30 -4.22 16.67
N VAL A 176 -5.05 -5.33 17.35
CA VAL A 176 -5.48 -5.55 18.75
C VAL A 176 -4.41 -5.12 19.75
N LEU A 177 -3.18 -4.87 19.27
CA LEU A 177 -2.02 -4.46 20.06
C LEU A 177 -1.75 -2.95 19.95
N THR A 178 -2.81 -2.17 20.16
CA THR A 178 -2.75 -0.70 20.14
C THR A 178 -3.62 -0.23 21.30
N ALA A 179 -3.08 0.58 22.21
CA ALA A 179 -3.81 1.09 23.38
C ALA A 179 -4.89 2.14 22.99
N GLY A 180 -5.74 1.81 22.01
CA GLY A 180 -6.76 2.69 21.43
C GLY A 180 -6.24 3.76 20.46
N LYS A 181 -4.92 3.84 20.25
CA LYS A 181 -4.27 4.84 19.40
C LYS A 181 -3.37 4.19 18.33
N PRO A 182 -3.20 4.84 17.17
CA PRO A 182 -2.19 4.44 16.20
C PRO A 182 -0.80 4.33 16.83
N TRP A 183 0.05 3.49 16.24
CA TRP A 183 1.42 3.30 16.70
C TRP A 183 2.36 3.06 15.54
N ALA A 184 3.36 3.93 15.39
CA ALA A 184 4.42 3.85 14.41
C ALA A 184 5.72 3.25 14.98
N THR A 185 6.34 2.37 14.21
CA THR A 185 7.75 1.95 14.33
C THR A 185 8.50 2.34 13.05
N THR A 186 9.76 1.93 12.87
CA THR A 186 10.59 2.30 11.69
C THR A 186 9.89 2.13 10.33
N ASP A 187 9.27 0.98 10.04
CA ASP A 187 8.64 0.72 8.74
C ASP A 187 7.15 0.32 8.84
N LYS A 188 6.54 0.47 10.02
CA LYS A 188 5.23 -0.11 10.30
C LYS A 188 4.36 0.80 11.14
N ILE A 189 3.10 0.94 10.72
CA ILE A 189 2.05 1.64 11.44
C ILE A 189 0.96 0.64 11.79
N ARG A 190 0.51 0.63 13.05
CA ARG A 190 -0.61 -0.18 13.52
C ARG A 190 -1.78 0.74 13.85
N LEU A 191 -2.92 0.50 13.21
CA LEU A 191 -4.16 1.21 13.50
C LEU A 191 -5.08 0.32 14.35
N PRO A 192 -5.66 0.86 15.44
CA PRO A 192 -6.67 0.15 16.21
C PRO A 192 -7.87 -0.26 15.35
N SER A 193 -8.54 -1.35 15.73
CA SER A 193 -9.84 -1.69 15.13
C SER A 193 -10.87 -0.58 15.38
N GLY A 194 -11.66 -0.23 14.35
CA GLY A 194 -12.66 0.84 14.45
C GLY A 194 -12.07 2.26 14.39
N TYR A 195 -10.75 2.41 14.27
CA TYR A 195 -10.12 3.73 14.28
C TYR A 195 -10.49 4.54 13.03
N SER A 196 -10.99 5.75 13.24
CA SER A 196 -11.29 6.69 12.15
C SER A 196 -10.04 7.47 11.78
N LEU A 197 -9.30 6.97 10.79
CA LEU A 197 -8.11 7.65 10.29
C LEU A 197 -8.46 8.88 9.43
N ASP A 198 -8.05 10.06 9.88
CA ASP A 198 -8.06 11.31 9.12
C ASP A 198 -6.73 11.53 8.37
N ALA A 199 -6.59 12.68 7.69
CA ALA A 199 -5.42 12.96 6.87
C ALA A 199 -4.22 13.38 7.71
N GLU A 200 -4.48 14.15 8.76
CA GLU A 200 -3.53 14.69 9.72
C GLU A 200 -2.84 13.54 10.45
N THR A 201 -3.61 12.64 11.08
CA THR A 201 -3.09 11.44 11.76
C THR A 201 -2.27 10.57 10.81
N ALA A 202 -2.67 10.43 9.54
CA ALA A 202 -1.88 9.64 8.59
C ALA A 202 -0.51 10.28 8.27
N LYS A 203 -0.43 11.61 8.20
CA LYS A 203 0.84 12.32 8.05
C LYS A 203 1.68 12.21 9.32
N HIS A 204 1.07 12.39 10.48
CA HIS A 204 1.70 12.28 11.80
C HIS A 204 2.37 10.91 11.99
N GLU A 205 1.62 9.82 11.82
CA GLU A 205 2.15 8.46 11.99
C GLU A 205 3.21 8.12 10.95
N LEU A 206 3.06 8.58 9.70
CA LEU A 206 4.09 8.42 8.67
C LEU A 206 5.38 9.13 9.08
N ALA A 207 5.29 10.36 9.59
CA ALA A 207 6.44 11.15 10.02
C ALA A 207 7.23 10.48 11.16
N HIS A 208 6.55 9.81 12.09
CA HIS A 208 7.23 8.96 13.08
C HIS A 208 8.02 7.83 12.42
N THR A 209 7.44 7.10 11.47
CA THR A 209 8.17 6.01 10.79
C THR A 209 9.45 6.52 10.13
N ILE A 210 9.37 7.67 9.45
CA ILE A 210 10.50 8.31 8.79
C ILE A 210 11.55 8.73 9.82
N ARG A 211 11.16 9.44 10.89
CA ARG A 211 12.10 9.83 11.96
C ARG A 211 12.81 8.61 12.53
N HIS A 212 12.06 7.59 12.93
CA HIS A 212 12.63 6.38 13.53
C HIS A 212 13.60 5.68 12.59
N THR A 213 13.35 5.65 11.29
CA THR A 213 14.27 5.06 10.31
C THR A 213 15.51 5.91 10.08
N LEU A 214 15.38 7.24 10.01
CA LEU A 214 16.52 8.14 9.81
C LEU A 214 17.38 8.27 11.07
N ASP A 215 16.80 8.10 12.24
CA ASP A 215 17.48 8.11 13.54
C ASP A 215 18.20 6.77 13.83
N GLY A 216 17.93 5.72 13.06
CA GLY A 216 18.77 4.54 12.97
C GLY A 216 18.03 3.20 13.01
N SER A 217 18.70 2.19 13.57
CA SER A 217 18.18 0.81 13.58
C SER A 217 16.92 0.64 14.43
N ILE A 218 16.17 -0.45 14.21
CA ILE A 218 15.02 -0.80 15.05
C ILE A 218 15.38 -0.99 16.53
N LEU A 219 16.62 -1.39 16.83
CA LEU A 219 17.11 -1.50 18.21
C LEU A 219 17.27 -0.13 18.87
N HIS A 220 17.76 0.85 18.10
CA HIS A 220 17.85 2.24 18.53
C HIS A 220 16.46 2.83 18.79
N ALA A 221 15.53 2.67 17.84
CA ALA A 221 14.14 3.11 18.02
C ALA A 221 13.46 2.46 19.25
N ALA A 222 13.74 1.17 19.52
CA ALA A 222 13.22 0.49 20.71
C ALA A 222 13.84 1.02 22.01
N TYR A 223 15.15 1.28 22.01
CA TYR A 223 15.84 1.89 23.13
C TYR A 223 15.28 3.29 23.45
N ASP A 224 15.08 4.11 22.42
CA ASP A 224 14.49 5.44 22.56
C ASP A 224 13.06 5.41 23.09
N ALA A 225 12.23 4.48 22.58
CA ALA A 225 10.85 4.32 23.04
C ALA A 225 10.77 4.06 24.56
N VAL A 226 11.73 3.29 25.11
CA VAL A 226 11.85 3.05 26.55
C VAL A 226 12.45 4.26 27.26
N ARG A 227 13.58 4.78 26.78
CA ARG A 227 14.33 5.89 27.38
C ARG A 227 13.47 7.16 27.52
N PHE A 228 12.73 7.49 26.47
CA PHE A 228 11.91 8.71 26.40
C PHE A 228 10.43 8.46 26.67
N LYS A 229 10.03 7.21 26.95
CA LYS A 229 8.66 6.81 27.30
C LYS A 229 7.65 7.22 26.22
N TYR A 230 7.85 6.78 24.98
CA TYR A 230 6.95 7.08 23.85
C TYR A 230 5.54 6.52 24.06
N ALA A 231 5.39 5.42 24.80
CA ALA A 231 4.09 4.85 25.14
C ALA A 231 3.42 5.60 26.32
N GLN A 232 2.87 6.78 26.05
CA GLN A 232 2.07 7.54 27.01
C GLN A 232 0.98 8.36 26.32
N TYR A 233 -0.09 8.70 27.03
CA TYR A 233 -1.05 9.69 26.54
C TYR A 233 -0.42 11.09 26.55
N HIS A 234 -0.63 11.85 25.48
CA HIS A 234 -0.13 13.22 25.36
C HIS A 234 -1.11 14.09 24.58
N THR A 235 -0.80 15.38 24.57
CA THR A 235 -1.48 16.46 23.85
C THR A 235 -0.39 17.45 23.47
N CYS A 236 -0.59 18.22 22.42
CA CYS A 236 0.40 19.19 21.93
C CYS A 236 0.97 20.16 22.98
N ILE A 237 0.25 20.45 24.06
CA ILE A 237 0.69 21.30 25.18
C ILE A 237 1.26 20.54 26.40
N LYS A 238 1.42 19.21 26.34
CA LYS A 238 1.88 18.42 27.49
C LYS A 238 3.38 18.60 27.67
N ILE A 239 3.79 18.91 28.90
CA ILE A 239 5.22 18.90 29.28
C ILE A 239 5.66 17.45 29.48
N THR A 240 6.70 17.05 28.74
CA THR A 240 7.29 15.70 28.78
C THR A 240 8.81 15.79 28.98
N ASN A 241 9.60 15.04 28.20
CA ASN A 241 11.06 15.16 28.16
C ASN A 241 11.48 15.54 26.73
N PHE A 242 12.72 16.00 26.55
CA PHE A 242 13.19 16.49 25.25
C PHE A 242 13.08 15.47 24.11
N GLY A 243 13.36 14.19 24.36
CA GLY A 243 13.27 13.15 23.34
C GLY A 243 11.83 12.87 22.91
N PHE A 244 10.91 12.77 23.89
CA PHE A 244 9.49 12.64 23.60
C PHE A 244 8.96 13.85 22.83
N ALA A 245 9.20 15.06 23.35
CA ALA A 245 8.73 16.30 22.73
C ALA A 245 9.28 16.49 21.32
N PHE A 246 10.52 16.07 21.06
CA PHE A 246 11.09 16.11 19.72
C PHE A 246 10.47 15.06 18.79
N ASN A 247 10.21 13.85 19.28
CA ASN A 247 9.57 12.80 18.51
C ASN A 247 8.16 13.20 18.04
N GLU A 248 7.33 13.66 18.97
CA GLU A 248 5.96 14.12 18.69
C GLU A 248 5.97 15.44 17.91
N GLY A 249 6.81 16.40 18.31
CA GLY A 249 6.91 17.70 17.64
C GLY A 249 7.37 17.58 16.19
N TRP A 250 8.22 16.59 15.85
CA TRP A 250 8.55 16.27 14.46
C TRP A 250 7.34 15.81 13.66
N ALA A 251 6.51 14.93 14.25
CA ALA A 251 5.31 14.43 13.59
C ALA A 251 4.25 15.52 13.41
N GLU A 252 4.04 16.36 14.43
CA GLU A 252 3.17 17.55 14.40
C GLU A 252 3.62 18.59 13.36
N TYR A 253 4.93 18.87 13.29
CA TYR A 253 5.49 19.72 12.24
C TYR A 253 5.19 19.15 10.85
N TRP A 254 5.37 17.84 10.65
CA TRP A 254 5.19 17.23 9.34
C TRP A 254 3.73 17.27 8.86
N GLU A 255 2.77 17.03 9.77
CA GLU A 255 1.35 17.16 9.45
C GLU A 255 0.91 18.63 9.23
N GLY A 256 1.73 19.60 9.63
CA GLY A 256 1.48 21.04 9.48
C GLY A 256 0.88 21.71 10.72
N GLN A 257 0.88 21.04 11.87
CA GLN A 257 0.42 21.61 13.13
C GLN A 257 1.53 22.44 13.79
N CYS A 258 1.57 23.73 13.45
CA CYS A 258 2.58 24.67 13.96
C CYS A 258 2.07 25.60 15.07
N SER A 259 0.81 25.46 15.49
CA SER A 259 0.11 26.49 16.29
C SER A 259 -0.19 26.09 17.74
N CYS A 260 -0.09 24.79 18.06
CA CYS A 260 -0.45 24.32 19.39
C CYS A 260 0.70 24.49 20.40
N THR A 261 0.95 25.71 20.84
CA THR A 261 2.05 26.02 21.77
C THR A 261 1.59 26.20 23.22
N LEU A 262 2.49 25.98 24.18
CA LEU A 262 2.28 26.30 25.60
C LEU A 262 3.21 27.43 26.05
N GLY A 263 2.64 28.41 26.76
CA GLY A 263 3.40 29.49 27.39
C GLY A 263 4.02 30.44 26.37
N ASP A 264 5.29 30.79 26.56
CA ASP A 264 6.04 31.66 25.65
C ASP A 264 6.71 30.90 24.48
N GLY A 265 6.41 29.61 24.33
CA GLY A 265 6.93 28.77 23.25
C GLY A 265 8.38 28.29 23.44
N LYS A 266 9.04 28.56 24.57
CA LYS A 266 10.47 28.25 24.74
C LYS A 266 10.76 26.91 25.42
N ASP A 267 9.81 26.32 26.13
CA ASP A 267 10.03 25.02 26.77
C ASP A 267 9.95 23.90 25.73
N MET A 268 11.12 23.44 25.27
CA MET A 268 11.27 22.37 24.26
C MET A 268 11.02 20.96 24.83
N ARG A 269 10.46 20.84 26.04
CA ARG A 269 9.84 19.62 26.56
C ARG A 269 8.35 19.52 26.21
N VAL A 270 7.80 20.52 25.54
CA VAL A 270 6.43 20.55 25.01
C VAL A 270 6.48 20.29 23.51
N GLU A 271 5.80 19.23 23.05
CA GLU A 271 5.85 18.80 21.64
C GLU A 271 5.40 19.87 20.66
N GLY A 272 4.32 20.60 20.96
CA GLY A 272 3.84 21.65 20.08
C GLY A 272 4.71 22.91 20.06
N ASN A 273 5.50 23.16 21.12
CA ASN A 273 6.56 24.18 21.06
C ASN A 273 7.69 23.74 20.11
N VAL A 274 8.05 22.44 20.15
CA VAL A 274 9.02 21.88 19.21
C VAL A 274 8.48 21.94 17.77
N ALA A 275 7.22 21.56 17.54
CA ALA A 275 6.59 21.63 16.23
C ALA A 275 6.60 23.06 15.66
N ALA A 276 6.19 24.04 16.45
CA ALA A 276 6.22 25.45 16.07
C ALA A 276 7.65 25.92 15.69
N ALA A 277 8.65 25.54 16.50
CA ALA A 277 10.04 25.89 16.25
C ALA A 277 10.62 25.19 15.01
N LEU A 278 10.22 23.94 14.74
CA LEU A 278 10.56 23.21 13.51
C LEU A 278 9.91 23.83 12.28
N CYS A 279 8.66 24.29 12.37
CA CYS A 279 8.00 25.02 11.28
C CYS A 279 8.75 26.32 10.92
N VAL A 280 9.21 27.06 11.93
CA VAL A 280 10.05 28.25 11.70
C VAL A 280 11.36 27.87 11.01
N LEU A 281 12.04 26.81 11.45
CA LEU A 281 13.27 26.34 10.80
C LEU A 281 13.02 25.91 9.35
N ALA A 282 11.98 25.12 9.10
CA ALA A 282 11.62 24.64 7.77
C ALA A 282 11.28 25.79 6.80
N ASN A 283 10.57 26.83 7.27
CA ASN A 283 10.30 28.03 6.48
C ASN A 283 11.58 28.76 6.04
N CYS A 284 12.67 28.64 6.81
CA CYS A 284 13.95 29.24 6.47
C CYS A 284 14.83 28.36 5.58
N THR A 285 14.87 27.05 5.86
CA THR A 285 15.87 26.14 5.30
C THR A 285 15.31 25.25 4.19
N GLY A 286 14.00 25.01 4.21
CA GLY A 286 13.31 24.03 3.38
C GLY A 286 13.28 22.64 4.00
N ASP A 287 12.18 21.91 3.78
CA ASP A 287 11.95 20.55 4.32
C ASP A 287 13.05 19.56 3.89
N GLU A 288 13.61 19.71 2.69
CA GLU A 288 14.73 18.89 2.19
C GLU A 288 15.93 18.92 3.14
N LYS A 289 16.36 20.11 3.58
CA LYS A 289 17.48 20.25 4.51
C LYS A 289 17.12 19.73 5.91
N MET A 290 15.86 19.85 6.31
CA MET A 290 15.38 19.30 7.58
C MET A 290 15.52 17.78 7.60
N VAL A 291 15.06 17.10 6.53
CA VAL A 291 15.17 15.64 6.38
C VAL A 291 16.62 15.20 6.27
N ASN A 292 17.42 15.86 5.42
CA ASN A 292 18.82 15.50 5.24
C ASN A 292 19.68 15.76 6.50
N THR A 293 19.20 16.58 7.44
CA THR A 293 19.84 16.74 8.76
C THR A 293 19.65 15.50 9.62
N LEU A 294 18.45 14.92 9.67
CA LEU A 294 18.24 13.64 10.37
C LEU A 294 19.07 12.53 9.74
N GLU A 295 19.01 12.41 8.42
CA GLU A 295 19.65 11.33 7.65
C GLU A 295 21.17 11.23 7.87
N THR A 296 21.86 12.35 8.06
CA THR A 296 23.33 12.34 8.26
C THR A 296 23.77 12.40 9.71
N ASN A 297 22.85 12.30 10.67
CA ASN A 297 23.13 12.34 12.10
C ASN A 297 22.42 11.18 12.81
N GLU A 298 22.51 9.99 12.23
CA GLU A 298 21.91 8.75 12.74
C GLU A 298 22.28 8.55 14.22
N GLY A 299 21.27 8.42 15.08
CA GLY A 299 21.43 8.11 16.49
C GLY A 299 21.78 9.29 17.40
N GLU A 300 21.94 10.50 16.87
CA GLU A 300 22.46 11.66 17.62
C GLU A 300 21.37 12.70 17.96
N ILE A 301 20.20 12.65 17.31
CA ILE A 301 19.19 13.72 17.40
C ILE A 301 17.95 13.31 18.21
N HIS A 302 17.96 13.70 19.48
CA HIS A 302 16.83 13.49 20.43
C HIS A 302 16.29 14.77 21.07
N SER A 303 16.53 15.93 20.47
CA SER A 303 15.98 17.20 20.96
C SER A 303 15.93 18.24 19.86
N TYR A 304 15.09 19.26 20.03
CA TYR A 304 15.10 20.42 19.13
C TYR A 304 16.49 21.09 19.05
N ASN A 305 17.19 21.24 20.18
CA ASN A 305 18.49 21.90 20.20
C ASN A 305 19.57 21.10 19.47
N SER A 306 19.63 19.77 19.67
CA SER A 306 20.58 18.93 18.93
C SER A 306 20.28 18.94 17.43
N PHE A 307 19.00 18.90 17.05
CA PHE A 307 18.58 19.03 15.65
C PHE A 307 19.00 20.37 15.04
N LYS A 308 18.67 21.49 15.70
CA LYS A 308 19.02 22.84 15.24
C LYS A 308 20.54 23.00 15.11
N ASN A 309 21.31 22.53 16.09
CA ASN A 309 22.76 22.62 16.06
C ASN A 309 23.35 21.81 14.89
N ALA A 310 22.84 20.59 14.65
CA ALA A 310 23.26 19.76 13.52
C ALA A 310 22.92 20.43 12.17
N LEU A 311 21.70 20.97 12.05
CA LEU A 311 21.26 21.72 10.85
C LEU A 311 22.20 22.91 10.58
N CYS A 312 22.50 23.70 11.61
CA CYS A 312 23.33 24.90 11.48
C CYS A 312 24.82 24.61 11.26
N ALA A 313 25.33 23.53 11.84
CA ALA A 313 26.68 23.07 11.56
C ALA A 313 26.82 22.63 10.09
N LYS A 314 25.79 21.98 9.53
CA LYS A 314 25.80 21.46 8.18
C LYS A 314 25.54 22.52 7.10
N TYR A 315 24.68 23.49 7.39
CA TYR A 315 24.31 24.56 6.46
C TYR A 315 24.62 25.95 7.05
N PRO A 316 25.91 26.28 7.25
CA PRO A 316 26.30 27.57 7.81
C PRO A 316 25.91 28.72 6.86
N GLY A 317 25.36 29.81 7.41
CA GLY A 317 25.07 31.05 6.67
C GLY A 317 23.63 31.23 6.18
N GLY A 318 22.70 30.33 6.51
CA GLY A 318 21.27 30.59 6.34
C GLY A 318 20.74 31.42 7.52
N SER A 319 19.81 32.36 7.31
CA SER A 319 19.30 33.32 8.31
C SER A 319 18.68 32.75 9.59
N CYS A 320 18.63 31.42 9.73
CA CYS A 320 18.04 30.71 10.86
C CYS A 320 19.08 29.91 11.67
N CYS A 321 20.34 30.13 11.31
CA CYS A 321 21.60 29.70 11.88
C CYS A 321 22.53 30.93 11.91
#